data_AF-A0A1M6MYF1-F1
#
_entry.id   AF-A0A1M6MYF1-F1
#
_cell.length_a   1.000
_cell.length_b   1.000
_cell.length_c   1.000
_cell.angle_alpha   90.00
_cell.angle_beta   90.00
_cell.angle_gamma   90.00
#
_symmetry.space_group_name_H-M   'P 1'
#
loop_
_entity.id
_entity.type
_entity.pdbx_description
1 polymer ?
#
loop_
_entity_poly.entity_id
_entity_poly.type
_entity_poly.pdbx_seq_one_letter_code
_entity_poly.pdbx_strand_id
1 'polypeptide(L)'
;MNWVSLVDALNLTDQQIETIQQLQKNCFEQTGDLRDKLRDLMFDLRQYRLQKDPDQAQIDVKIKQINDLKSQLYEIKMQTREQMQSQLTTEQLAEMAKMRGFGKYGACGFSGFNGAN
;
A
#
# COMPACT_ATOMS: atom_id res chain seq x y z
N MET A 1 20.25 -16.35 0.92
CA MET A 1 19.28 -15.26 1.18
C MET A 1 18.43 -15.75 2.35
N ASN A 2 18.56 -15.14 3.53
CA ASN A 2 17.81 -15.58 4.72
C ASN A 2 16.60 -14.66 4.87
N TRP A 3 15.42 -15.15 4.49
CA TRP A 3 14.18 -14.40 4.66
C TRP A 3 13.82 -14.39 6.14
N VAL A 4 13.54 -13.21 6.70
CA VAL A 4 13.09 -13.06 8.08
C VAL A 4 11.68 -12.48 8.03
N SER A 5 10.74 -13.15 8.69
CA SER A 5 9.38 -12.63 8.80
C SER A 5 9.38 -11.39 9.70
N LEU A 6 8.44 -10.47 9.47
CA LEU A 6 8.28 -9.33 10.38
C LEU A 6 7.91 -9.78 11.80
N VAL A 7 7.12 -10.86 11.91
CA VAL A 7 6.74 -11.45 13.19
C VAL A 7 7.97 -11.79 14.00
N ASP A 8 8.94 -12.47 13.39
CA ASP A 8 10.19 -12.85 14.04
C ASP A 8 11.10 -11.63 14.27
N ALA A 9 11.18 -10.73 13.29
CA ALA A 9 12.06 -9.57 13.35
C ALA A 9 11.67 -8.55 14.42
N LEU A 10 10.38 -8.46 14.75
CA LEU A 10 9.84 -7.56 15.79
C LEU A 10 9.38 -8.30 17.05
N ASN A 11 9.53 -9.63 17.07
CA ASN A 11 9.03 -10.50 18.14
C ASN A 11 7.57 -10.15 18.51
N LEU A 12 6.69 -10.15 17.50
CA LEU A 12 5.29 -9.76 17.69
C LEU A 12 4.54 -10.77 18.57
N THR A 13 3.67 -10.27 19.43
CA THR A 13 2.77 -11.14 20.21
C THR A 13 1.64 -11.66 19.32
N ASP A 14 1.02 -12.79 19.70
CA ASP A 14 -0.13 -13.36 18.99
C ASP A 14 -1.26 -12.33 18.80
N GLN A 15 -1.52 -11.52 19.82
CA GLN A 15 -2.52 -10.46 19.75
C GLN A 15 -2.15 -9.34 18.76
N GLN A 16 -0.87 -8.95 18.71
CA GLN A 16 -0.38 -7.97 17.71
C GLN A 16 -0.52 -8.54 16.29
N ILE A 17 -0.18 -9.82 16.10
CA ILE A 17 -0.28 -10.51 14.81
C ILE A 17 -1.74 -10.52 14.33
N GLU A 18 -2.67 -10.98 15.16
CA GLU A 18 -4.10 -11.04 14.82
C GLU A 18 -4.65 -9.65 14.43
N THR A 19 -4.31 -8.64 15.23
CA THR A 19 -4.75 -7.26 14.98
C THR A 19 -4.19 -6.73 13.65
N ILE A 20 -2.91 -6.94 13.38
CA ILE A 20 -2.27 -6.50 12.13
C ILE A 20 -2.87 -7.23 10.92
N GLN A 21 -3.13 -8.54 11.02
CA GLN A 21 -3.78 -9.31 9.96
C GLN A 21 -5.19 -8.77 9.66
N GLN A 22 -5.97 -8.45 10.69
CA GLN A 22 -7.30 -7.89 10.51
C GLN A 22 -7.25 -6.49 9.87
N LEU A 23 -6.32 -5.63 10.27
CA LEU A 23 -6.12 -4.32 9.66
C LEU A 23 -5.75 -4.44 8.17
N GLN A 24 -4.89 -5.38 7.82
CA GLN A 24 -4.54 -5.65 6.42
C GLN A 24 -5.73 -6.15 5.61
N LYS A 25 -6.52 -7.07 6.17
CA LYS A 25 -7.75 -7.57 5.55
C LYS A 25 -8.73 -6.43 5.28
N ASN A 26 -8.99 -5.60 6.29
CA ASN A 26 -9.88 -4.45 6.17
C ASN A 26 -9.39 -3.47 5.09
N CYS A 27 -8.09 -3.17 5.07
CA CYS A 27 -7.51 -2.31 4.04
C CYS A 27 -7.69 -2.91 2.64
N PHE A 28 -7.47 -4.22 2.49
CA PHE A 28 -7.65 -4.92 1.23
C PHE A 28 -9.11 -4.82 0.75
N GLU A 29 -10.07 -5.08 1.62
CA GLU A 29 -11.50 -5.03 1.33
C GLU A 29 -11.95 -3.59 0.98
N GLN A 30 -11.58 -2.60 1.80
CA GLN A 30 -11.92 -1.18 1.59
C GLN A 30 -11.35 -0.62 0.28
N THR A 31 -10.19 -1.10 -0.15
CA THR A 31 -9.52 -0.62 -1.36
C THR A 31 -9.83 -1.44 -2.61
N GLY A 32 -10.64 -2.50 -2.51
CA GLY A 32 -10.96 -3.41 -3.63
C GLY A 32 -11.51 -2.64 -4.84
N ASP A 33 -12.68 -2.04 -4.69
CA ASP A 33 -13.37 -1.31 -5.75
C ASP A 33 -12.53 -0.15 -6.32
N LEU A 34 -11.78 0.55 -5.47
CA LEU A 34 -10.89 1.65 -5.90
C LEU A 34 -9.75 1.14 -6.80
N ARG A 35 -9.17 -0.02 -6.46
CA ARG A 35 -8.12 -0.66 -7.26
C ARG A 35 -8.66 -1.16 -8.60
N ASP A 36 -9.86 -1.71 -8.62
CA ASP A 36 -10.49 -2.18 -9.85
C ASP A 36 -10.81 -1.01 -10.79
N LYS A 37 -11.45 0.05 -10.28
CA LYS A 37 -11.69 1.28 -11.05
C LYS A 37 -10.40 1.91 -11.57
N LEU A 38 -9.35 1.94 -10.76
CA LEU A 38 -8.04 2.44 -11.17
C LEU A 38 -7.46 1.59 -12.30
N ARG A 39 -7.57 0.25 -12.22
CA ARG A 39 -7.12 -0.66 -13.27
C ARG A 39 -7.83 -0.39 -14.58
N ASP A 40 -9.15 -0.24 -14.54
CA ASP A 40 -9.98 0.00 -15.71
C ASP A 40 -9.63 1.35 -16.37
N LEU A 41 -9.56 2.43 -15.60
CA LEU A 41 -9.18 3.75 -16.13
C LEU A 41 -7.77 3.78 -16.69
N MET A 42 -6.82 3.07 -16.07
CA MET A 42 -5.47 2.95 -16.59
C MET A 42 -5.42 2.14 -17.89
N PHE A 43 -6.26 1.11 -18.03
CA PHE A 43 -6.41 0.36 -19.26
C PHE A 43 -6.99 1.24 -20.36
N ASP A 44 -8.10 1.93 -20.10
CA ASP A 44 -8.71 2.90 -21.02
C ASP A 44 -7.68 3.90 -21.52
N LEU A 45 -6.95 4.54 -20.61
CA LEU A 45 -5.95 5.55 -20.95
C LEU A 45 -4.84 4.99 -21.87
N ARG A 46 -4.47 3.72 -21.73
CA ARG A 46 -3.56 3.04 -22.67
C ARG A 46 -4.20 2.87 -24.05
N GLN A 47 -5.50 2.55 -24.12
CA GLN A 47 -6.22 2.45 -25.39
C GLN A 47 -6.34 3.80 -26.10
N TYR A 48 -6.67 4.88 -25.38
CA TYR A 48 -6.74 6.23 -25.97
C TYR A 48 -5.42 6.66 -26.61
N ARG A 49 -4.28 6.35 -25.97
CA ARG A 49 -2.94 6.66 -26.52
C ARG A 49 -2.63 5.96 -27.85
N LEU A 50 -3.40 4.94 -28.24
CA LEU A 50 -3.24 4.22 -29.50
C LEU A 50 -4.19 4.71 -30.60
N GLN A 51 -5.09 5.64 -30.28
CA GLN A 51 -6.00 6.24 -31.27
C GLN A 51 -5.24 7.25 -32.14
N LYS A 52 -5.63 7.36 -33.41
CA LYS A 52 -5.00 8.29 -34.37
C LYS A 52 -5.28 9.76 -34.05
N ASP A 53 -6.43 10.06 -33.47
CA ASP A 53 -6.86 11.40 -33.06
C ASP A 53 -7.65 11.30 -31.74
N PRO A 54 -6.94 11.16 -30.60
CA PRO A 54 -7.60 10.98 -29.32
C PRO A 54 -8.22 12.28 -28.81
N ASP A 55 -9.40 12.18 -28.22
CA ASP A 55 -10.03 13.31 -27.52
C ASP A 55 -9.24 13.66 -26.24
N GLN A 56 -8.43 14.72 -26.33
CA GLN A 56 -7.57 15.16 -25.24
C GLN A 56 -8.38 15.57 -24.00
N ALA A 57 -9.58 16.13 -24.16
CA ALA A 57 -10.41 16.52 -23.03
C ALA A 57 -10.90 15.28 -22.26
N GLN A 58 -11.24 14.19 -22.96
CA GLN A 58 -11.58 12.92 -22.32
C GLN A 58 -10.37 12.28 -21.61
N ILE A 59 -9.17 12.38 -22.20
CA ILE A 59 -7.94 11.91 -21.56
C ILE A 59 -7.69 12.67 -20.25
N ASP A 60 -7.81 13.99 -20.26
CA ASP A 60 -7.55 14.82 -19.08
C ASP A 60 -8.52 14.51 -17.93
N VAL A 61 -9.80 14.28 -18.24
CA VAL A 61 -10.80 13.83 -17.26
C VAL A 61 -10.40 12.49 -16.64
N LYS A 62 -9.96 11.52 -17.46
CA LYS A 62 -9.52 10.20 -16.97
C LYS A 62 -8.25 10.30 -16.14
N ILE A 63 -7.29 11.14 -16.51
CA ILE A 63 -6.08 11.41 -15.70
C ILE A 63 -6.46 11.97 -14.33
N LYS A 64 -7.40 12.93 -14.28
CA LYS A 64 -7.89 13.48 -13.02
C LYS A 64 -8.52 12.40 -12.13
N GLN A 65 -9.40 11.57 -12.69
CA GLN A 65 -10.03 10.46 -11.97
C GLN A 65 -8.98 9.46 -11.44
N ILE A 66 -7.96 9.13 -12.24
CA ILE A 66 -6.85 8.27 -11.82
C ILE A 66 -6.10 8.87 -10.63
N ASN A 67 -5.82 10.18 -10.67
CA ASN A 67 -5.10 10.86 -9.59
C ASN A 67 -5.94 10.90 -8.31
N ASP A 68 -7.24 11.19 -8.41
CA ASP A 68 -8.16 11.19 -7.27
C ASP A 68 -8.23 9.80 -6.62
N LEU A 69 -8.34 8.73 -7.42
CA LEU A 69 -8.33 7.35 -6.91
C LEU A 69 -7.00 6.99 -6.24
N LYS A 70 -5.87 7.41 -6.81
CA LYS A 70 -4.55 7.20 -6.21
C LYS A 70 -4.42 7.90 -4.85
N SER A 71 -4.93 9.12 -4.74
CA SER A 71 -4.94 9.87 -3.47
C SER A 71 -5.78 9.15 -2.43
N GLN A 72 -7.00 8.73 -2.76
CA GLN A 72 -7.86 7.97 -1.84
C GLN A 72 -7.21 6.66 -1.38
N LEU A 73 -6.62 5.91 -2.32
CA LEU A 73 -5.88 4.68 -2.00
C LEU A 73 -4.69 4.95 -1.09
N TYR A 74 -3.99 6.06 -1.29
CA TYR A 74 -2.86 6.46 -0.45
C TYR A 74 -3.32 6.81 0.96
N GLU A 75 -4.39 7.60 1.11
CA GLU A 75 -4.95 7.98 2.40
C GLU A 75 -5.36 6.75 3.23
N ILE A 76 -6.11 5.82 2.64
CA ILE A 76 -6.53 4.59 3.32
C ILE A 76 -5.31 3.78 3.80
N LYS A 77 -4.31 3.63 2.92
CA LYS A 77 -3.09 2.90 3.26
C LYS A 77 -2.26 3.57 4.36
N MET A 78 -2.19 4.90 4.35
CA MET A 78 -1.51 5.66 5.39
C MET A 78 -2.21 5.50 6.74
N GLN A 79 -3.54 5.60 6.76
CA GLN A 79 -4.33 5.37 7.97
C GLN A 79 -4.15 3.94 8.50
N THR A 80 -4.22 2.92 7.63
CA THR A 80 -3.97 1.54 8.05
C THR A 80 -2.54 1.39 8.59
N ARG A 81 -1.55 2.01 7.95
CA ARG A 81 -0.16 1.99 8.42
C ARG A 81 -0.03 2.60 9.82
N GLU A 82 -0.62 3.75 10.06
CA GLU A 82 -0.64 4.39 11.38
C GLU A 82 -1.31 3.51 12.44
N GLN A 83 -2.44 2.89 12.10
CA GLN A 83 -3.13 1.94 12.98
C GLN A 83 -2.31 0.69 13.29
N MET A 84 -1.55 0.17 12.32
CA MET A 84 -0.66 -0.97 12.55
C MET A 84 0.55 -0.56 13.42
N GLN A 85 1.10 0.64 13.20
CA GLN A 85 2.20 1.17 14.01
C GLN A 85 1.78 1.41 15.47
N SER A 86 0.53 1.81 15.71
CA SER A 86 0.02 2.01 17.08
C SER A 86 -0.16 0.72 17.87
N GLN A 87 -0.09 -0.45 17.22
CA GLN A 87 -0.09 -1.76 17.91
C GLN A 87 1.29 -2.17 18.42
N LEU A 88 2.35 -1.49 17.99
CA LEU A 88 3.73 -1.85 18.29
C LEU A 88 4.25 -1.07 19.50
N THR A 89 5.16 -1.68 20.25
CA THR A 89 5.87 -0.98 21.32
C THR A 89 6.88 0.01 20.76
N THR A 90 7.35 0.93 21.60
CA THR A 90 8.41 1.89 21.23
C THR A 90 9.68 1.18 20.73
N GLU A 91 10.06 0.07 21.36
CA GLU A 91 11.22 -0.74 20.97
C GLU A 91 10.99 -1.38 19.60
N GLN A 92 9.81 -1.97 19.37
CA GLN A 92 9.45 -2.56 18.08
C GLN A 92 9.40 -1.51 16.96
N LEU A 93 8.90 -0.30 17.24
CA LEU A 93 8.93 0.82 16.30
C LEU A 93 10.36 1.24 15.95
N ALA A 94 11.26 1.28 16.94
CA ALA A 94 12.67 1.59 16.73
C ALA A 94 13.38 0.52 15.88
N GLU A 95 13.10 -0.77 16.12
CA GLU A 95 13.64 -1.85 15.28
C GLU A 95 13.10 -1.80 13.86
N MET A 96 11.79 -1.57 13.71
CA MET A 96 11.17 -1.41 12.39
C MET A 96 11.77 -0.23 11.60
N ALA A 97 12.13 0.88 12.26
CA ALA A 97 12.77 2.02 11.61
C ALA A 97 14.17 1.73 11.04
N LYS A 98 14.87 0.71 11.58
CA LYS A 98 16.18 0.26 11.08
C LYS A 98 16.06 -0.63 9.83
N MET A 99 14.89 -1.23 9.60
CA MET A 99 14.65 -2.09 8.43
C MET A 99 14.56 -1.25 7.15
N ARG A 100 15.44 -1.50 6.15
CA ARG A 100 15.36 -0.77 4.86
C ARG A 100 14.01 -1.07 4.19
N GLY A 101 13.43 -0.10 3.49
CA GLY A 101 12.15 -0.32 2.80
C GLY A 101 10.90 -0.27 3.70
N PHE A 102 11.02 -0.03 5.01
CA PHE A 102 9.90 0.36 5.89
C PHE A 102 9.71 1.90 5.98
N GLY A 103 10.20 2.65 4.98
CA GLY A 103 10.18 4.12 4.94
C GLY A 103 9.03 4.74 4.13
N LYS A 104 9.10 6.08 3.95
CA LYS A 104 8.11 6.98 3.31
C LYS A 104 7.65 6.60 1.89
N TYR A 105 8.36 5.71 1.21
CA TYR A 105 8.04 5.22 -0.14
C TYR A 105 8.16 3.68 -0.27
N GLY A 106 8.31 2.99 0.86
CA GLY A 106 8.39 1.54 0.92
C GLY A 106 7.01 0.92 0.77
N ALA A 107 6.91 -0.03 -0.14
CA ALA A 107 5.74 -0.78 -0.56
C ALA A 107 4.56 -0.79 0.42
N CYS A 108 3.37 -0.57 -0.14
CA CYS A 108 2.11 -0.85 0.53
C CYS A 108 2.11 -2.29 1.06
N GLY A 109 2.29 -2.46 2.36
CA GLY A 109 2.13 -3.73 3.06
C GLY A 109 3.38 -4.16 3.82
N PHE A 110 3.15 -4.86 4.92
CA PHE A 110 4.12 -5.65 5.66
C PHE A 110 4.61 -6.88 4.85
N SER A 111 4.98 -6.64 3.59
CA SER A 111 5.64 -7.64 2.76
C SER A 111 7.10 -7.66 3.22
N GLY A 112 7.56 -8.80 3.71
CA GLY A 112 8.82 -8.98 4.42
C GLY A 112 10.03 -8.25 3.85
N PHE A 113 10.98 -7.95 4.73
CA PHE A 113 12.18 -7.20 4.41
C PHE A 113 13.33 -8.14 4.02
N ASN A 114 14.13 -7.73 3.02
CA ASN A 114 15.44 -8.33 2.79
C ASN A 114 16.42 -7.79 3.83
N GLY A 115 16.60 -8.53 4.94
CA GLY A 115 17.61 -8.25 5.96
C GLY A 115 18.94 -7.86 5.34
N ALA A 116 19.44 -6.67 5.65
CA ALA A 116 20.81 -6.28 5.34
C ALA A 116 21.70 -6.82 6.47
N ASN A 117 22.70 -7.61 6.10
CA ASN A 117 23.84 -7.94 6.96
C ASN A 117 24.48 -6.66 7.52
#